data_AF-A0AAN0K458-F1
#
_entry.id   AF-A0AAN0K458-F1
#
_cell.length_a   1.000
_cell.length_b   1.000
_cell.length_c   1.000
_cell.angle_alpha   90.00
_cell.angle_beta   90.00
_cell.angle_gamma   90.00
#
_symmetry.space_group_name_H-M   'P 1'
#
loop_
_entity.id
_entity.type
_entity.pdbx_description
1 polymer ?
#
loop_
_entity_poly.entity_id
_entity_poly.type
_entity_poly.pdbx_seq_one_letter_code
_entity_poly.pdbx_strand_id
1 'polypeptide(L)'
;FKTPLTPIKLDIKDLADVIKELTSDQHLPCSVWYELGLQLGLYDDRLKDIKADYGESVERFRECMSAWLRGEDKVREKGGPSWSSLATALDTIDQKSIASYIRNKYL
;
A
#
# COMPACT_ATOMS: atom_id res chain seq x y z
N PHE A 1 1.51 4.74 31.24
CA PHE A 1 2.72 4.41 30.45
C PHE A 1 2.36 4.56 28.98
N LYS A 2 2.92 5.57 28.28
CA LYS A 2 2.84 5.63 26.82
C LYS A 2 4.00 4.76 26.31
N THR A 3 3.67 3.60 25.77
CA THR A 3 4.64 2.75 25.06
C THR A 3 5.30 3.60 23.98
N PRO A 4 6.63 3.57 23.79
CA PRO A 4 7.23 4.20 22.64
C PRO A 4 6.64 3.51 21.41
N LEU A 5 5.92 4.24 20.58
CA LEU A 5 5.44 3.76 19.29
C LEU A 5 6.68 3.54 18.41
N THR A 6 7.28 2.35 18.49
CA THR A 6 8.05 1.84 17.37
C THR A 6 7.13 1.94 16.17
N PRO A 7 7.55 2.59 15.07
CA PRO A 7 6.75 2.62 13.86
C PRO A 7 6.35 1.18 13.53
N ILE A 8 5.03 0.91 13.46
CA ILE A 8 4.52 -0.40 13.10
C ILE A 8 5.01 -0.65 11.68
N LYS A 9 6.08 -1.43 11.58
CA LYS A 9 6.68 -1.82 10.31
C LYS A 9 5.86 -2.97 9.79
N LEU A 10 5.28 -2.78 8.61
CA LEU A 10 4.55 -3.83 7.92
C LEU A 10 5.55 -4.74 7.20
N ASP A 11 5.23 -6.01 7.11
CA ASP A 11 5.94 -6.98 6.29
C ASP A 11 4.97 -7.85 5.47
N ILE A 12 5.50 -8.76 4.66
CA ILE A 12 4.71 -9.60 3.76
C ILE A 12 3.64 -10.44 4.49
N LYS A 13 3.81 -10.72 5.78
CA LYS A 13 2.83 -11.45 6.60
C LYS A 13 1.56 -10.64 6.84
N ASP A 14 1.65 -9.31 6.77
CA ASP A 14 0.52 -8.40 6.96
C ASP A 14 -0.32 -8.21 5.69
N LEU A 15 0.03 -8.88 4.58
CA LEU A 15 -0.64 -8.70 3.28
C LEU A 15 -2.16 -8.90 3.37
N ALA A 16 -2.61 -9.92 4.10
CA ALA A 16 -4.04 -10.19 4.27
C ALA A 16 -4.76 -9.06 5.01
N ASP A 17 -4.14 -8.54 6.07
CA ASP A 17 -4.70 -7.45 6.87
C ASP A 17 -4.71 -6.13 6.10
N VAL A 18 -3.64 -5.81 5.38
CA VAL A 18 -3.56 -4.63 4.50
C VAL A 18 -4.63 -4.68 3.41
N ILE A 19 -4.78 -5.82 2.73
CA ILE A 19 -5.79 -5.95 1.66
C ILE A 19 -7.19 -5.81 2.24
N LYS A 20 -7.49 -6.46 3.36
CA LYS A 20 -8.79 -6.37 4.02
C LYS A 20 -9.10 -4.93 4.41
N GLU A 21 -8.14 -4.25 5.04
CA GLU A 21 -8.31 -2.87 5.47
C GLU A 21 -8.63 -1.96 4.28
N LEU A 22 -7.85 -2.04 3.20
CA LEU A 22 -8.02 -1.17 2.05
C LEU A 22 -9.30 -1.49 1.27
N THR A 23 -9.62 -2.77 1.07
CA THR A 23 -10.72 -3.17 0.17
C THR A 23 -12.02 -3.42 0.92
N SER A 24 -12.06 -4.38 1.85
CA SER A 24 -13.29 -4.74 2.56
C SER A 24 -13.76 -3.65 3.50
N ASP A 25 -12.84 -3.02 4.25
CA ASP A 25 -13.19 -2.08 5.31
C ASP A 25 -13.27 -0.63 4.81
N GLN A 26 -12.44 -0.26 3.83
CA GLN A 26 -12.39 1.11 3.28
C GLN A 26 -12.89 1.25 1.84
N HIS A 27 -13.28 0.14 1.20
CA HIS A 27 -13.85 0.12 -0.15
C HIS A 27 -12.97 0.79 -1.22
N LEU A 28 -11.65 0.74 -1.07
CA LEU A 28 -10.70 1.21 -2.06
C LEU A 28 -10.87 0.40 -3.37
N PRO A 29 -11.10 1.06 -4.52
CA PRO A 29 -11.16 0.36 -5.79
C PRO A 29 -9.81 -0.26 -6.14
N CYS A 30 -9.76 -1.58 -6.39
CA CYS A 30 -8.53 -2.26 -6.77
C CYS A 30 -7.88 -1.70 -8.05
N SER A 31 -8.63 -1.00 -8.91
CA SER A 31 -8.13 -0.36 -10.13
C SER A 31 -7.05 0.71 -9.89
N VAL A 32 -6.96 1.27 -8.68
CA VAL A 32 -5.96 2.30 -8.33
C VAL A 32 -4.55 1.74 -8.08
N TRP A 33 -4.38 0.42 -8.17
CA TRP A 33 -3.11 -0.27 -7.85
C TRP A 33 -1.90 0.34 -8.56
N TYR A 34 -2.04 0.78 -9.82
CA TYR A 34 -0.92 1.30 -10.60
C TYR A 34 -0.41 2.63 -10.04
N GLU A 35 -1.32 3.60 -9.88
CA GLU A 35 -0.99 4.92 -9.34
C GLU A 35 -0.52 4.83 -7.89
N LEU A 36 -1.18 3.99 -7.10
CA LEU A 36 -0.78 3.72 -5.73
C LEU A 36 0.63 3.10 -5.65
N GLY A 37 0.92 2.10 -6.48
CA GLY A 37 2.23 1.43 -6.53
C GLY A 37 3.37 2.40 -6.84
N LEU A 38 3.17 3.32 -7.79
CA LEU A 38 4.15 4.36 -8.10
C LEU A 38 4.42 5.27 -6.90
N GLN A 39 3.37 5.71 -6.19
CA GLN A 39 3.53 6.56 -5.01
C GLN A 39 4.23 5.85 -3.85
N LEU A 40 4.00 4.54 -3.73
CA LEU A 40 4.66 3.66 -2.75
C LEU A 40 6.13 3.36 -3.10
N GLY A 41 6.60 3.72 -4.30
CA GLY A 41 8.00 3.57 -4.71
C GLY A 41 8.30 2.36 -5.58
N LEU A 42 7.28 1.69 -6.12
CA LEU A 42 7.46 0.64 -7.13
C LEU A 42 7.76 1.27 -8.49
N TYR A 43 8.58 0.60 -9.29
CA TYR A 43 8.91 1.07 -10.63
C TYR A 43 7.81 0.77 -11.64
N ASP A 44 7.73 1.65 -12.64
CA ASP A 44 6.80 1.54 -13.76
C ASP A 44 6.95 0.19 -14.49
N ASP A 45 8.19 -0.28 -14.69
CA ASP A 45 8.46 -1.57 -15.34
C ASP A 45 7.86 -2.74 -14.55
N ARG A 46 8.05 -2.77 -13.22
CA ARG A 46 7.42 -3.80 -12.36
C ARG A 46 5.90 -3.77 -12.43
N LEU A 47 5.32 -2.56 -12.42
CA LEU A 47 3.87 -2.42 -12.52
C LEU A 47 3.37 -2.88 -13.90
N LYS A 48 4.11 -2.63 -14.98
CA LYS A 48 3.80 -3.17 -16.31
C LYS A 48 3.88 -4.69 -16.34
N ASP A 49 4.85 -5.30 -15.68
CA ASP A 49 4.95 -6.75 -15.56
C ASP A 49 3.72 -7.33 -14.83
N ILE A 50 3.33 -6.74 -13.68
CA ILE A 50 2.09 -7.10 -12.97
C ILE A 50 0.86 -6.94 -13.88
N LYS A 51 0.82 -5.90 -14.71
CA LYS A 51 -0.29 -5.68 -15.66
C LYS A 51 -0.38 -6.79 -16.70
N ALA A 52 0.77 -7.28 -17.17
CA ALA A 52 0.86 -8.32 -18.20
C ALA A 52 0.55 -9.71 -17.63
N ASP A 53 1.01 -10.00 -16.41
CA ASP A 53 0.91 -11.32 -15.79
C ASP A 53 -0.48 -11.63 -15.22
N TYR A 54 -1.23 -10.59 -14.85
CA TYR A 54 -2.54 -10.74 -14.20
C TYR A 54 -3.64 -10.05 -15.00
N GLY A 55 -4.79 -10.71 -15.13
CA GLY A 55 -5.93 -10.20 -15.90
C GLY A 55 -6.85 -9.29 -15.07
N GLU A 56 -7.08 -9.64 -13.81
CA GLU A 56 -8.03 -8.94 -12.94
C GLU A 56 -7.37 -7.86 -12.09
N SER A 57 -8.08 -6.73 -11.88
CA SER A 57 -7.57 -5.64 -11.04
C SER A 57 -7.35 -6.06 -9.59
N VAL A 58 -8.10 -7.05 -9.08
CA VAL A 58 -7.94 -7.58 -7.72
C VAL A 58 -6.61 -8.32 -7.57
N GLU A 59 -6.25 -9.15 -8.55
CA GLU A 59 -4.97 -9.87 -8.55
C GLU A 59 -3.80 -8.91 -8.68
N ARG A 60 -3.90 -7.93 -9.59
CA ARG A 60 -2.89 -6.87 -9.76
C ARG A 60 -2.71 -6.04 -8.50
N PHE A 61 -3.80 -5.69 -7.82
CA PHE A 61 -3.75 -4.95 -6.56
C PHE A 61 -3.07 -5.78 -5.47
N ARG A 62 -3.40 -7.07 -5.36
CA ARG A 62 -2.76 -7.99 -4.41
C ARG A 62 -1.26 -8.09 -4.66
N GLU A 63 -0.82 -8.25 -5.91
CA GLU A 63 0.61 -8.35 -6.22
C GLU A 63 1.34 -7.01 -6.04
N CYS A 64 0.68 -5.90 -6.34
CA CYS A 64 1.22 -4.57 -6.04
C CYS A 64 1.47 -4.39 -4.54
N MET A 65 0.51 -4.74 -3.67
CA MET A 65 0.70 -4.66 -2.21
C MET A 65 1.76 -5.64 -1.71
N SER A 66 1.83 -6.83 -2.31
CA SER A 66 2.84 -7.85 -2.04
C SER A 66 4.27 -7.33 -2.31
N ALA A 67 4.49 -6.70 -3.47
CA ALA A 67 5.77 -6.08 -3.82
C ALA A 67 6.14 -4.91 -2.88
N TRP A 68 5.16 -4.07 -2.55
CA TRP A 68 5.37 -2.99 -1.58
C TRP A 68 5.78 -3.51 -0.19
N LEU A 69 5.09 -4.53 0.34
CA LEU A 69 5.40 -5.11 1.65
C LEU A 69 6.75 -5.83 1.71
N ARG A 70 7.25 -6.35 0.58
CA ARG A 70 8.62 -6.88 0.48
C ARG A 70 9.67 -5.76 0.46
N GLY A 71 9.26 -4.52 0.24
CA GLY A 71 10.14 -3.36 0.16
C GLY A 71 10.98 -3.36 -1.12
N GLU A 72 10.39 -3.83 -2.21
CA GLU A 72 11.00 -3.84 -3.56
C GLU A 72 11.31 -2.42 -4.05
N ASP A 73 12.17 -2.33 -5.07
CA ASP A 73 12.50 -1.07 -5.77
C ASP A 73 12.87 0.07 -4.78
N LYS A 74 12.22 1.24 -4.88
CA LYS A 74 12.48 2.40 -4.00
C LYS A 74 11.58 2.48 -2.79
N VAL A 75 10.85 1.42 -2.45
CA VAL A 75 9.91 1.44 -1.32
C VAL A 75 10.62 1.84 -0.02
N ARG A 76 11.83 1.33 0.22
CA ARG A 76 12.62 1.67 1.42
C ARG A 76 13.07 3.12 1.45
N GLU A 77 13.36 3.72 0.30
CA GLU A 77 13.69 5.14 0.16
C GLU A 77 12.45 6.03 0.40
N LYS A 78 11.25 5.50 0.11
CA LYS A 78 9.94 6.14 0.35
C LYS A 78 9.39 5.92 1.78
N GLY A 79 10.24 5.52 2.72
CA GLY A 79 9.86 5.32 4.13
C GLY A 79 9.53 3.86 4.48
N GLY A 80 9.66 2.94 3.53
CA GLY A 80 9.41 1.50 3.73
C GLY A 80 7.94 1.16 3.91
N PRO A 81 7.61 -0.15 3.98
CA PRO A 81 6.24 -0.61 4.21
C PRO A 81 5.76 -0.21 5.61
N SER A 82 4.95 0.86 5.66
CA SER A 82 4.39 1.42 6.89
C SER A 82 3.04 2.08 6.62
N TRP A 83 2.17 2.12 7.63
CA TRP A 83 0.88 2.83 7.55
C TRP A 83 1.04 4.32 7.22
N SER A 84 2.12 4.95 7.65
CA SER A 84 2.44 6.35 7.32
C SER A 84 2.75 6.55 5.82
N SER A 85 3.59 5.68 5.24
CA SER A 85 3.88 5.72 3.79
C SER A 85 2.62 5.44 2.96
N LEU A 86 1.79 4.48 3.40
CA LEU A 86 0.55 4.12 2.73
C LEU A 86 -0.47 5.26 2.76
N ALA A 87 -0.68 5.89 3.93
CA ALA A 87 -1.57 7.04 4.05
C ALA A 87 -1.10 8.21 3.17
N THR A 88 0.20 8.47 3.12
CA THR A 88 0.77 9.53 2.26
C THR A 88 0.56 9.25 0.77
N ALA A 89 0.76 8.00 0.35
CA ALA A 89 0.53 7.58 -1.02
C ALA A 89 -0.96 7.71 -1.41
N LEU A 90 -1.87 7.26 -0.54
CA LEU A 90 -3.32 7.38 -0.73
C LEU A 90 -3.76 8.85 -0.84
N ASP A 91 -3.25 9.72 0.03
CA ASP A 91 -3.52 11.16 -0.01
C ASP A 91 -3.09 11.79 -1.35
N THR A 92 -1.96 11.32 -1.89
CA THR A 92 -1.39 11.79 -3.16
C THR A 92 -2.23 11.38 -4.37
N ILE A 93 -2.93 10.23 -4.30
CA ILE A 93 -3.85 9.77 -5.36
C ILE A 93 -5.32 10.16 -5.06
N ASP A 94 -5.51 11.23 -4.28
CA ASP A 94 -6.82 11.79 -3.88
C ASP A 94 -7.74 10.82 -3.10
N GLN A 95 -7.21 9.74 -2.53
CA GLN A 95 -7.92 8.86 -1.59
C GLN A 95 -7.86 9.41 -0.15
N LYS A 96 -8.21 10.69 0.00
CA LYS A 96 -8.01 11.50 1.23
C LYS A 96 -8.79 10.97 2.43
N SER A 97 -10.01 10.46 2.20
CA SER A 97 -10.84 9.87 3.25
C SER A 97 -10.16 8.64 3.87
N ILE A 98 -9.65 7.75 3.02
CA ILE A 98 -8.96 6.52 3.43
C ILE A 98 -7.61 6.84 4.07
N ALA A 99 -6.87 7.81 3.51
CA ALA A 99 -5.63 8.30 4.11
C ALA A 99 -5.86 8.85 5.53
N SER A 100 -6.91 9.67 5.72
CA SER A 100 -7.30 10.18 7.03
C SER A 100 -7.70 9.07 7.99
N TYR A 101 -8.46 8.08 7.53
CA TYR A 101 -8.83 6.91 8.33
C TYR A 101 -7.59 6.14 8.82
N ILE A 102 -6.65 5.82 7.93
CA ILE A 102 -5.42 5.09 8.28
C ILE A 102 -4.60 5.88 9.30
N ARG A 103 -4.46 7.19 9.11
CA ARG A 103 -3.76 8.06 10.07
C ARG A 103 -4.41 7.99 11.44
N ASN A 104 -5.73 8.09 11.53
CA ASN A 104 -6.44 8.04 12.83
C ASN A 104 -6.36 6.67 13.51
N LYS A 105 -6.31 5.58 12.74
CA LYS A 105 -6.31 4.21 13.29
C LYS A 105 -4.93 3.73 13.72
N TYR A 106 -3.88 4.12 12.99
CA TYR A 106 -2.56 3.49 13.09
C TYR A 106 -1.41 4.43 13.47
N LEU A 107 -1.61 5.77 13.50
CA LEU A 107 -0.58 6.77 13.80
C LEU A 107 -1.00 7.66 14.98
#